data_AF-A0A2P8H7W7-F1
#
_entry.id   AF-A0A2P8H7W7-F1
#
_cell.length_a   1.000
_cell.length_b   1.000
_cell.length_c   1.000
_cell.angle_alpha   90.00
_cell.angle_beta   90.00
_cell.angle_gamma   90.00
#
_symmetry.space_group_name_H-M   'P 1'
#
loop_
_entity.id
_entity.type
_entity.pdbx_description
1 polymer ?
#
loop_
_entity_poly.entity_id
_entity_poly.type
_entity_poly.pdbx_seq_one_letter_code
_entity_poly.pdbx_strand_id
1 'polypeptide(L)' 'METMQDVRSLLHSFGSFIYTKDQAMDTQLMADELDELAGYGIIDESTKAKAKIILRRAEKQPSPLASRMERTENHDNG' A
#
# COMPACT_ATOMS: atom_id res chain seq x y z
N MET A 1 9.37 0.49 -10.96
CA MET A 1 8.50 0.39 -9.78
C MET A 1 9.35 -0.03 -8.61
N GLU A 2 9.54 0.90 -7.69
CA GLU A 2 10.45 0.80 -6.54
C GLU A 2 9.78 1.26 -5.23
N THR A 3 8.76 2.12 -5.31
CA THR A 3 8.12 2.74 -4.14
C THR A 3 6.63 2.46 -4.05
N MET A 4 6.03 2.71 -2.87
CA MET A 4 4.57 2.67 -2.68
C MET A 4 3.84 3.65 -3.61
N GLN A 5 4.47 4.78 -3.94
CA GLN A 5 3.91 5.76 -4.87
C GLN A 5 3.74 5.15 -6.26
N ASP A 6 4.68 4.31 -6.69
CA ASP A 6 4.64 3.64 -7.98
C ASP A 6 3.52 2.61 -8.03
N VAL A 7 3.32 1.84 -6.94
CA VAL A 7 2.22 0.88 -6.83
C VAL A 7 0.87 1.60 -6.92
N ARG A 8 0.71 2.71 -6.19
CA ARG A 8 -0.51 3.53 -6.28
C ARG A 8 -0.72 4.10 -7.69
N SER A 9 0.34 4.59 -8.33
CA SER A 9 0.25 5.13 -9.69
C SER A 9 -0.14 4.06 -10.71
N LEU A 10 0.36 2.83 -10.55
CA LEU A 10 -0.04 1.68 -11.36
C LEU A 10 -1.55 1.41 -11.22
N LEU A 11 -2.05 1.30 -9.98
CA LEU A 11 -3.48 1.04 -9.74
C LEU A 11 -4.37 2.19 -10.22
N HIS A 12 -3.95 3.44 -9.99
CA HIS A 12 -4.65 4.63 -10.51
C HIS A 12 -4.76 4.63 -12.04
N SER A 13 -3.77 4.08 -12.76
CA SER A 13 -3.83 3.99 -14.23
C SER A 13 -4.95 3.09 -14.73
N PHE A 14 -5.47 2.20 -13.88
CA PHE A 14 -6.62 1.33 -14.14
C PHE A 14 -7.90 1.81 -13.45
N GLY A 15 -7.88 2.98 -12.80
CA GLY A 15 -9.04 3.55 -12.11
C GLY A 15 -9.24 3.07 -10.67
N SER A 16 -8.29 2.33 -10.11
CA SER A 16 -8.39 1.78 -8.75
C SER A 16 -7.72 2.71 -7.74
N PHE A 17 -8.55 3.37 -6.91
CA PHE A 17 -8.13 4.34 -5.88
C PHE A 17 -8.39 3.75 -4.50
N ILE A 18 -7.33 3.41 -3.77
CA ILE A 18 -7.40 2.76 -2.46
C ILE A 18 -6.82 3.69 -1.40
N TYR A 19 -7.65 4.10 -0.44
CA TYR A 19 -7.25 4.89 0.72
C TYR A 19 -8.28 4.80 1.85
N THR A 20 -7.96 4.06 2.89
CA THR A 20 -8.82 3.79 4.06
C THR A 20 -8.32 4.48 5.33
N LYS A 21 -7.16 5.16 5.25
CA LYS A 21 -6.39 5.72 6.38
C LYS A 21 -5.78 4.67 7.31
N ASP A 22 -6.03 3.39 7.07
CA ASP A 22 -5.33 2.29 7.71
C ASP A 22 -4.33 1.71 6.70
N GLN A 23 -3.04 1.76 7.05
CA GLN A 23 -1.98 1.36 6.14
C GLN A 23 -2.01 -0.14 5.84
N ALA A 24 -2.37 -0.98 6.81
CA ALA A 24 -2.40 -2.43 6.64
C ALA A 24 -3.60 -2.84 5.77
N MET A 25 -4.75 -2.21 5.97
CA MET A 25 -5.92 -2.40 5.13
C MET A 25 -5.65 -1.91 3.70
N ASP A 26 -5.01 -0.75 3.54
CA ASP A 26 -4.64 -0.23 2.22
C ASP A 26 -3.69 -1.17 1.47
N THR A 27 -2.67 -1.71 2.14
CA THR A 27 -1.74 -2.65 1.49
C THR A 27 -2.42 -3.97 1.13
N GLN A 28 -3.35 -4.46 1.96
CA GLN A 28 -4.13 -5.66 1.69
C GLN A 28 -5.04 -5.47 0.47
N LEU A 29 -5.85 -4.39 0.44
CA LEU A 29 -6.72 -4.07 -0.68
C LEU A 29 -5.94 -3.86 -1.99
N MET A 30 -4.77 -3.20 -1.92
CA MET A 30 -3.89 -3.07 -3.08
C MET A 30 -3.36 -4.42 -3.56
N ALA A 31 -3.07 -5.37 -2.65
CA ALA A 31 -2.59 -6.69 -3.01
C ALA A 31 -3.68 -7.54 -3.71
N ASP A 32 -4.92 -7.43 -3.25
CA ASP A 32 -6.08 -8.10 -3.85
C ASP A 32 -6.36 -7.57 -5.26
N GLU A 33 -6.36 -6.25 -5.45
CA GLU A 33 -6.52 -5.62 -6.76
C GLU A 33 -5.42 -6.06 -7.75
N LEU A 34 -4.18 -6.19 -7.29
CA LEU A 34 -3.08 -6.69 -8.13
C LEU A 34 -3.27 -8.16 -8.55
N ASP A 35 -3.91 -8.99 -7.70
CA ASP A 35 -4.26 -10.36 -8.07
C ASP A 35 -5.36 -10.37 -9.14
N GLU A 36 -6.38 -9.51 -9.02
CA GLU A 36 -7.44 -9.38 -10.02
C GLU A 36 -6.88 -8.93 -11.37
N LEU A 37 -6.09 -7.85 -11.39
CA LEU A 37 -5.48 -7.34 -12.63
C LEU A 37 -4.60 -8.38 -13.32
N ALA A 38 -3.85 -9.18 -12.56
CA ALA A 38 -3.05 -10.26 -13.14
C ALA A 38 -3.93 -11.43 -13.61
N GLY A 39 -4.98 -11.79 -12.86
CA GLY A 39 -5.93 -12.82 -13.21
C GLY A 39 -6.69 -12.52 -14.51
N TYR A 40 -6.97 -11.25 -14.78
CA TYR A 40 -7.54 -10.78 -16.05
C TYR A 40 -6.50 -10.57 -17.16
N GLY A 41 -5.20 -10.74 -16.87
CA GLY A 41 -4.12 -10.54 -17.84
C GLY A 41 -3.83 -9.08 -18.19
N ILE A 42 -4.31 -8.13 -17.37
CA ILE A 42 -4.09 -6.68 -17.55
C ILE A 42 -2.65 -6.30 -17.18
N ILE A 43 -2.09 -6.97 -16.17
CA ILE A 43 -0.67 -6.88 -15.80
C ILE A 43 -0.03 -8.27 -15.83
N ASP A 44 1.29 -8.32 -16.05
CA ASP A 44 2.03 -9.58 -15.97
C ASP A 44 2.34 -10.00 -14.52
N GLU A 45 2.64 -11.28 -14.34
CA GLU A 45 3.01 -11.87 -13.04
C GLU A 45 4.25 -11.22 -12.42
N SER A 46 5.19 -10.74 -13.25
CA SER A 46 6.41 -10.06 -12.79
C SER A 46 6.09 -8.70 -12.16
N THR A 47 5.16 -7.95 -12.76
CA THR A 47 4.68 -6.67 -12.29
C THR A 47 3.95 -6.85 -10.97
N LYS A 48 3.01 -7.81 -10.90
CA LYS A 48 2.34 -8.19 -9.65
C LYS A 48 3.35 -8.53 -8.55
N ALA A 49 4.29 -9.43 -8.83
CA ALA A 49 5.28 -9.87 -7.84
C ALA A 49 6.13 -8.71 -7.32
N LYS A 50 6.61 -7.83 -8.20
CA LYS A 50 7.37 -6.63 -7.82
C LYS A 50 6.54 -5.69 -6.94
N ALA A 51 5.27 -5.46 -7.29
CA ALA A 51 4.38 -4.60 -6.51
C ALA A 51 4.14 -5.17 -5.10
N LYS A 52 3.83 -6.47 -4.99
CA LYS A 52 3.62 -7.14 -3.69
C LYS A 52 4.85 -7.12 -2.79
N ILE A 53 6.06 -7.19 -3.34
CA ILE A 53 7.30 -7.01 -2.56
C ILE A 53 7.38 -5.61 -1.94
N ILE A 54 6.95 -4.59 -2.67
CA ILE A 54 6.94 -3.20 -2.18
C ILE A 54 5.89 -3.03 -1.09
N LEU A 55 4.67 -3.55 -1.28
CA LEU A 55 3.61 -3.53 -0.27
C LEU A 55 4.08 -4.15 1.07
N ARG A 56 4.70 -5.34 1.02
CA ARG A 56 5.24 -6.01 2.20
C ARG A 56 6.36 -5.25 2.92
N ARG A 57 7.14 -4.44 2.18
CA ARG A 57 8.15 -3.57 2.80
C ARG A 57 7.51 -2.38 3.51
N ALA A 58 6.40 -1.87 3.00
CA ALA A 58 5.66 -0.78 3.60
C ALA A 58 4.99 -1.19 4.91
N GLU A 59 4.44 -2.41 5.01
CA GLU A 59 3.85 -2.92 6.25
C GLU A 59 4.84 -2.99 7.42
N LYS A 60 6.12 -3.21 7.13
CA LYS A 60 7.19 -3.23 8.14
C LYS A 60 7.63 -1.84 8.60
N GLN A 61 7.24 -0.79 7.87
CA GLN A 61 7.59 0.57 8.19
C GLN A 61 6.32 1.31 8.63
N PRO A 62 6.16 1.61 9.93
CA PRO A 62 5.01 2.37 10.38
C PRO A 62 4.98 3.71 9.64
N SER A 63 3.80 4.08 9.15
CA SER A 63 3.53 5.37 8.56
C SER A 63 4.12 6.49 9.42
N PRO A 64 4.89 7.43 8.85
CA PRO A 64 5.41 8.57 9.61
C PRO A 64 4.32 9.39 10.31
N LEU A 65 3.08 9.36 9.78
CA LEU A 65 1.91 9.96 10.41
C LEU A 65 1.47 9.16 11.64
N ALA A 66 1.41 7.83 11.54
CA ALA A 66 1.11 6.97 12.69
C ALA A 66 2.15 7.15 13.80
N SER A 67 3.44 7.14 13.45
CA SER A 67 4.54 7.41 14.38
C SER A 67 4.55 8.83 14.97
N ARG A 68 3.79 9.78 14.37
CA ARG A 68 3.63 11.15 14.89
C ARG A 68 2.41 11.27 15.80
N MET A 69 1.32 10.57 15.52
CA MET A 69 0.12 10.52 16.36
C MET A 69 0.39 9.81 17.69
N GLU A 70 1.14 8.69 17.68
CA GLU A 70 1.56 8.01 18.92
C GLU A 70 2.43 8.89 19.83
N ARG A 71 3.19 9.84 19.24
CA ARG A 71 4.02 10.77 20.02
C ARG A 71 3.22 11.89 20.66
N THR A 72 2.10 12.30 20.07
CA THR A 72 1.22 13.32 20.64
C THR A 72 0.32 12.75 21.73
N GLU A 73 -0.17 11.52 21.59
CA GLU A 73 -1.02 10.88 22.61
C GLU A 73 -0.27 10.54 23.91
N ASN A 74 1.03 10.26 23.83
CA ASN A 74 1.86 10.00 25.01
C ASN A 74 2.28 11.27 25.77
N HIS A 75 2.09 12.47 25.20
CA HIS A 75 2.44 13.74 25.85
C HIS A 75 1.29 14.34 26.68
N ASP A 76 0.03 13.98 26.41
CA ASP A 76 -1.15 14.51 27.12
C ASP A 76 -1.57 13.65 28.34
N ASN A 77 -0.88 12.54 28.61
CA ASN A 77 -1.15 11.65 29.75
C ASN A 77 -0.09 11.77 30.88
N GLY A 78 0.74 12.82 30.87
CA GLY A 78 1.80 13.08 31.86
C GLY A 78 1.52 14.27 32.77
#